data_AF-A0A9P0Q8H8-F1
#
_entry.id   AF-A0A9P0Q8H8-F1
#
_cell.length_a   1.000
_cell.length_b   1.000
_cell.length_c   1.000
_cell.angle_alpha   90.00
_cell.angle_beta   90.00
_cell.angle_gamma   90.00
#
_symmetry.space_group_name_H-M   'P 1'
#
loop_
_entity.id
_entity.type
_entity.pdbx_description
1 polymer ?
#
loop_
_entity_poly.entity_id
_entity_poly.type
_entity_poly.pdbx_seq_one_letter_code
_entity_poly.pdbx_strand_id
1 'polypeptide(L)'
;MASLGTIRSNRLRGCPLLSDKELLRKGRGSFDYRVDNSVGLAVIKWADTKCVTLASSYISHSPVFEVSPFSKERKKKVNVQCPQIVKQYNIHMGGVDLSDMLVSLYKTPFKSKRWYLAMFSQMIAIAVNSAWLLYRRDLASQGKKYNKLKDFRINIAKSLIQSRNVHRKRTSAAANLLPQNKIKVPVAPRPTEDVRFDIVGHFAVFTEKGRCRLCTNGQTTILCQKCNLRLCIVSGANQRNCFTSYHSK
;
A
#
# COMPACT_ATOMS: atom_id res chain seq x y z
N MET A 1 -21.34 7.16 -17.80
CA MET A 1 -20.62 7.01 -16.51
C MET A 1 -21.63 6.72 -15.42
N ALA A 2 -21.44 5.65 -14.65
CA ALA A 2 -22.25 5.36 -13.47
C ALA A 2 -21.72 6.18 -12.28
N SER A 3 -22.60 6.87 -11.56
CA SER A 3 -22.24 7.72 -10.42
C SER A 3 -23.19 7.48 -9.25
N LEU A 4 -22.64 7.56 -8.05
CA LEU A 4 -23.37 7.48 -6.77
C LEU A 4 -22.69 8.44 -5.78
N GLY A 5 -23.47 9.26 -5.10
CA GLY A 5 -22.92 10.17 -4.10
C GLY A 5 -23.98 10.81 -3.23
N THR A 6 -23.53 11.49 -2.18
CA THR A 6 -24.39 12.31 -1.34
C THR A 6 -24.66 13.65 -2.01
N ILE A 7 -25.89 14.12 -1.89
CA ILE A 7 -26.31 15.43 -2.35
C ILE A 7 -26.82 16.24 -1.17
N ARG A 8 -26.42 17.52 -1.09
CA ARG A 8 -26.95 18.42 -0.07
C ARG A 8 -28.40 18.77 -0.40
N SER A 9 -29.26 18.83 0.61
CA SER A 9 -30.70 19.10 0.43
C SER A 9 -30.97 20.40 -0.34
N ASN A 10 -30.14 21.43 -0.18
CA ASN A 10 -30.26 22.70 -0.90
C ASN A 10 -29.79 22.66 -2.37
N ARG A 11 -29.31 21.52 -2.87
CA ARG A 11 -28.83 21.33 -4.25
C ARG A 11 -29.78 20.48 -5.10
N LEU A 12 -30.96 20.15 -4.57
CA LEU A 12 -31.94 19.27 -5.21
C LEU A 12 -32.75 19.89 -6.36
N ARG A 13 -32.53 21.19 -6.67
CA ARG A 13 -33.17 21.91 -7.79
C ARG A 13 -34.68 21.67 -7.92
N GLY A 14 -35.41 21.66 -6.79
CA GLY A 14 -36.86 21.49 -6.77
C GLY A 14 -37.36 20.05 -6.76
N CYS A 15 -36.47 19.03 -6.65
CA CYS A 15 -36.90 17.65 -6.45
C CYS A 15 -37.72 17.53 -5.14
N PRO A 16 -39.02 17.16 -5.22
CA PRO A 16 -39.90 17.17 -4.06
C PRO A 16 -39.64 15.92 -3.23
N LEU A 17 -38.88 16.04 -2.14
CA LEU A 17 -38.66 14.98 -1.15
C LEU A 17 -39.21 15.41 0.20
N LEU A 18 -39.63 14.43 1.02
CA LEU A 18 -40.05 14.70 2.40
C LEU A 18 -39.00 15.50 3.17
N SER A 19 -39.46 16.40 4.05
CA SER A 19 -38.58 17.16 4.92
C SER A 19 -37.87 16.25 5.93
N ASP A 20 -36.73 16.69 6.47
CA ASP A 20 -35.98 15.93 7.47
C ASP A 20 -36.86 15.59 8.69
N LYS A 21 -37.70 16.55 9.12
CA LYS A 21 -38.62 16.37 10.26
C LYS A 21 -39.66 15.29 10.00
N GLU A 22 -40.30 15.32 8.83
CA GLU A 22 -41.32 14.34 8.46
C GLU A 22 -40.74 12.94 8.33
N LEU A 23 -39.56 12.82 7.71
CA LEU A 23 -38.92 11.54 7.51
C LEU A 23 -38.42 10.94 8.83
N LEU A 24 -37.78 11.74 9.70
CA LEU A 24 -37.37 11.28 11.03
C LEU A 24 -38.58 10.88 11.90
N ARG A 25 -39.73 11.56 11.77
CA ARG A 25 -40.97 11.18 12.46
C ARG A 25 -41.52 9.82 12.02
N LYS A 26 -41.32 9.44 10.74
CA LYS A 26 -41.65 8.09 10.25
C LYS A 26 -40.76 7.00 10.82
N GLY A 27 -39.68 7.37 11.53
CA GLY A 27 -38.78 6.47 12.20
C GLY A 27 -37.52 6.17 11.38
N ARG A 28 -36.50 5.70 12.10
CA ARG A 28 -35.20 5.29 11.53
C ARG A 28 -35.39 4.15 10.54
N GLY A 29 -34.79 4.28 9.36
CA GLY A 29 -34.92 3.33 8.25
C GLY A 29 -35.96 3.73 7.22
N SER A 30 -36.82 4.69 7.53
CA SER A 30 -37.75 5.24 6.54
C SER A 30 -36.98 5.99 5.44
N PHE A 31 -37.54 5.98 4.23
CA PHE A 31 -36.98 6.70 3.09
C PHE A 31 -38.07 7.27 2.19
N ASP A 32 -37.70 8.29 1.45
CA ASP A 32 -38.48 8.84 0.33
C ASP A 32 -37.59 8.84 -0.92
N TYR A 33 -38.19 8.65 -2.09
CA TYR A 33 -37.42 8.52 -3.32
C TYR A 33 -38.15 9.09 -4.54
N ARG A 34 -37.37 9.63 -5.48
CA ARG A 34 -37.83 10.01 -6.82
C ARG A 34 -36.93 9.32 -7.83
N VAL A 35 -37.53 8.69 -8.84
CA VAL A 35 -36.82 8.04 -9.93
C VAL A 35 -37.33 8.65 -11.22
N ASP A 36 -36.40 9.13 -12.04
CA ASP A 36 -36.63 9.53 -13.41
C ASP A 36 -36.00 8.47 -14.31
N ASN A 37 -36.83 7.59 -14.89
CA ASN A 37 -36.37 6.54 -15.80
C ASN A 37 -35.97 7.09 -17.18
N SER A 38 -36.43 8.30 -17.55
CA SER A 38 -36.07 8.90 -18.84
C SER A 38 -34.62 9.39 -18.84
N VAL A 39 -34.19 9.99 -17.73
CA VAL A 39 -32.81 10.45 -17.51
C VAL A 39 -31.95 9.37 -16.86
N GLY A 40 -32.56 8.33 -16.28
CA GLY A 40 -31.88 7.26 -15.56
C GLY A 40 -31.30 7.72 -14.21
N LEU A 41 -32.01 8.61 -13.51
CA LEU A 41 -31.55 9.21 -12.25
C LEU A 41 -32.49 8.84 -11.09
N ALA A 42 -31.93 8.36 -9.98
CA ALA A 42 -32.64 8.14 -8.74
C ALA A 42 -32.11 9.08 -7.66
N VAL A 43 -33.00 9.73 -6.93
CA VAL A 43 -32.70 10.52 -5.74
C VAL A 43 -33.46 9.95 -4.55
N ILE A 44 -32.74 9.63 -3.48
CA ILE A 44 -33.27 8.93 -2.32
C ILE A 44 -32.86 9.68 -1.07
N LYS A 45 -33.81 9.90 -0.17
CA LYS A 45 -33.58 10.45 1.16
C LYS A 45 -33.88 9.38 2.18
N TRP A 46 -32.92 9.06 3.03
CA TRP A 46 -33.02 7.98 4.02
C TRP A 46 -32.79 8.52 5.44
N ALA A 47 -33.63 8.10 6.38
CA ALA A 47 -33.55 8.48 7.79
C ALA A 47 -32.67 7.50 8.57
N ASP A 48 -31.50 7.98 9.00
CA ASP A 48 -30.69 7.29 10.01
C ASP A 48 -30.76 8.05 11.36
N THR A 49 -29.63 8.30 12.03
CA THR A 49 -29.57 9.31 13.11
C THR A 49 -29.82 10.72 12.57
N LYS A 50 -29.43 10.97 11.32
CA LYS A 50 -29.74 12.17 10.53
C LYS A 50 -30.21 11.73 9.16
N CYS A 51 -30.99 12.57 8.48
CA CYS A 51 -31.36 12.31 7.09
C CYS A 51 -30.13 12.42 6.19
N VAL A 52 -29.97 11.45 5.28
CA VAL A 52 -28.96 11.48 4.23
C VAL A 52 -29.68 11.45 2.89
N THR A 53 -29.27 12.32 1.98
CA THR A 53 -29.78 12.32 0.60
C THR A 53 -28.71 11.82 -0.34
N LEU A 54 -29.04 10.83 -1.16
CA LEU A 54 -28.20 10.17 -2.14
C LEU A 54 -28.79 10.37 -3.53
N ALA A 55 -27.92 10.53 -4.51
CA ALA A 55 -28.29 10.52 -5.92
C ALA A 55 -27.45 9.49 -6.66
N SER A 56 -28.07 8.78 -7.61
CA SER A 56 -27.38 7.80 -8.44
C SER A 56 -27.94 7.72 -9.85
N SER A 57 -27.05 7.46 -10.81
CA SER A 57 -27.40 7.22 -12.21
C SER A 57 -27.50 5.74 -12.59
N TYR A 58 -27.38 4.82 -11.63
CA TYR A 58 -27.39 3.38 -11.94
C TYR A 58 -28.10 2.52 -10.88
N ILE A 59 -28.40 3.06 -9.70
CA ILE A 59 -29.05 2.30 -8.65
C ILE A 59 -30.11 3.12 -7.91
N SER A 60 -31.19 2.45 -7.53
CA SER A 60 -32.32 3.05 -6.82
C SER A 60 -32.52 2.37 -5.45
N HIS A 61 -33.75 2.42 -4.94
CA HIS A 61 -34.09 2.01 -3.58
C HIS A 61 -34.22 0.50 -3.42
N SER A 62 -34.62 -0.20 -4.48
CA SER A 62 -34.91 -1.64 -4.47
C SER A 62 -33.69 -2.49 -4.85
N PRO A 63 -33.50 -3.68 -4.26
CA PRO A 63 -34.22 -4.22 -3.09
C PRO A 63 -33.91 -3.45 -1.79
N VAL A 64 -34.84 -3.55 -0.83
CA VAL A 64 -34.65 -3.01 0.52
C VAL A 64 -34.17 -4.14 1.42
N PHE A 65 -33.07 -3.92 2.14
CA PHE A 65 -32.49 -4.88 3.07
C PHE A 65 -32.85 -4.53 4.51
N GLU A 66 -32.85 -5.51 5.39
CA GLU A 66 -32.86 -5.27 6.84
C GLU A 66 -31.42 -5.35 7.36
N VAL A 67 -30.96 -4.29 8.01
CA VAL A 67 -29.65 -4.24 8.67
C VAL A 67 -29.85 -3.96 10.15
N SER A 68 -28.99 -4.52 10.99
CA SER A 68 -29.09 -4.38 12.46
C SER A 68 -27.93 -3.57 13.05
N PRO A 69 -27.77 -2.28 12.70
CA PRO A 69 -26.71 -1.45 13.24
C PRO A 69 -26.89 -1.25 14.75
N PHE A 70 -25.77 -1.11 15.46
CA PHE A 70 -25.78 -0.77 16.87
C PHE A 70 -26.26 0.68 17.04
N SER A 71 -27.34 0.87 17.80
CA SER A 71 -27.80 2.20 18.19
C SER A 71 -27.18 2.58 19.54
N LYS A 72 -26.37 3.65 19.57
CA LYS A 72 -25.79 4.18 20.81
C LYS A 72 -26.86 4.66 21.78
N GLU A 73 -27.91 5.31 21.26
CA GLU A 73 -29.03 5.84 22.02
C GLU A 73 -29.80 4.73 22.74
N ARG A 74 -30.10 3.63 22.03
CA ARG A 74 -30.85 2.50 22.58
C ARG A 74 -29.95 1.41 23.21
N LYS A 75 -28.63 1.59 23.15
CA LYS A 75 -27.59 0.62 23.57
C LYS A 75 -27.82 -0.81 23.05
N LYS A 76 -28.47 -0.96 21.90
CA LYS A 76 -28.83 -2.25 21.30
C LYS A 76 -28.79 -2.20 19.78
N LYS A 77 -28.69 -3.37 19.14
CA LYS A 77 -28.90 -3.48 17.70
C LYS A 77 -30.38 -3.22 17.40
N VAL A 78 -30.63 -2.35 16.43
CA VAL A 78 -31.98 -2.01 15.99
C VAL A 78 -32.09 -2.44 14.54
N ASN A 79 -33.17 -3.12 14.17
CA ASN A 79 -33.43 -3.43 12.78
C ASN A 79 -33.88 -2.17 12.05
N VAL A 80 -33.21 -1.90 10.94
CA VAL A 80 -33.40 -0.70 10.13
C VAL A 80 -33.50 -1.13 8.68
N GLN A 81 -34.54 -0.67 7.98
CA GLN A 81 -34.64 -0.83 6.54
C GLN A 81 -33.56 0.01 5.85
N CYS A 82 -32.80 -0.62 4.96
CA CYS A 82 -31.67 -0.04 4.25
C CYS A 82 -31.84 -0.28 2.75
N PRO A 83 -32.20 0.76 1.99
CA PRO A 83 -32.30 0.70 0.54
C PRO A 83 -30.97 0.30 -0.12
N GLN A 84 -31.02 -0.36 -1.28
CA GLN A 84 -29.79 -0.84 -1.95
C GLN A 84 -28.79 0.28 -2.24
N ILE A 85 -29.26 1.49 -2.60
CA ILE A 85 -28.40 2.66 -2.81
C ILE A 85 -27.51 2.98 -1.59
N VAL A 86 -28.06 2.86 -0.37
CA VAL A 86 -27.34 3.19 0.87
C VAL A 86 -26.26 2.15 1.12
N LYS A 87 -26.59 0.87 0.89
CA LYS A 87 -25.64 -0.24 0.99
C LYS A 87 -24.48 -0.06 0.02
N GLN A 88 -24.76 0.25 -1.24
CA GLN A 88 -23.72 0.49 -2.24
C GLN A 88 -22.85 1.70 -1.90
N TYR A 89 -23.45 2.77 -1.40
CA TYR A 89 -22.71 3.96 -0.98
C TYR A 89 -21.73 3.62 0.15
N ASN A 90 -22.20 2.91 1.19
CA ASN A 90 -21.38 2.55 2.34
C ASN A 90 -20.22 1.62 2.00
N ILE A 91 -20.36 0.74 1.00
CA ILE A 91 -19.27 -0.15 0.54
C ILE A 91 -18.12 0.66 -0.08
N HIS A 92 -18.44 1.74 -0.81
CA HIS A 92 -17.46 2.45 -1.65
C HIS A 92 -16.97 3.78 -1.06
N MET A 93 -17.71 4.41 -0.15
CA MET A 93 -17.38 5.76 0.38
C MET A 93 -16.05 5.84 1.13
N GLY A 94 -15.58 4.73 1.72
CA GLY A 94 -14.41 4.72 2.61
C GLY A 94 -13.04 4.60 1.92
N GLY A 95 -12.99 4.51 0.59
CA GLY A 95 -11.73 4.27 -0.13
C GLY A 95 -10.69 5.39 0.05
N VAL A 96 -11.15 6.65 -0.01
CA VAL A 96 -10.28 7.83 0.14
C VAL A 96 -9.80 7.95 1.59
N ASP A 97 -10.71 7.87 2.56
CA ASP A 97 -10.37 7.92 3.99
C ASP A 97 -9.39 6.81 4.39
N LEU A 98 -9.54 5.61 3.82
CA LEU A 98 -8.61 4.50 4.03
C LEU A 98 -7.22 4.85 3.49
N SER A 99 -7.14 5.39 2.27
CA SER A 99 -5.87 5.84 1.69
C SER A 99 -5.19 6.91 2.56
N ASP A 100 -5.95 7.92 3.00
CA ASP A 100 -5.46 9.00 3.85
C ASP A 100 -4.98 8.50 5.22
N MET A 101 -5.72 7.53 5.79
CA MET A 101 -5.31 6.85 7.01
C MET A 101 -4.00 6.09 6.82
N LEU A 102 -3.86 5.30 5.74
CA LEU A 102 -2.62 4.57 5.45
C LEU A 102 -1.42 5.50 5.25
N VAL A 103 -1.63 6.67 4.65
CA VAL A 103 -0.57 7.68 4.52
C VAL A 103 -0.21 8.26 5.89
N SER A 104 -1.21 8.59 6.72
CA SER A 104 -0.99 9.16 8.06
C SER A 104 -0.26 8.21 9.01
N LEU A 105 -0.51 6.90 8.95
CA LEU A 105 0.11 5.90 9.83
C LEU A 105 1.63 5.93 9.84
N TYR A 106 2.26 6.16 8.68
CA TYR A 106 3.71 6.21 8.54
C TYR A 106 4.14 7.42 7.71
N LYS A 107 3.61 8.59 8.05
CA LYS A 107 3.98 9.85 7.40
C LYS A 107 5.48 10.09 7.56
N THR A 108 6.19 10.33 6.46
CA THR A 108 7.62 10.66 6.48
C THR A 108 7.78 12.17 6.42
N PRO A 109 8.12 12.85 7.54
CA PRO A 109 8.24 14.29 7.54
C PRO A 109 9.52 14.73 6.83
N PHE A 110 9.39 15.39 5.68
CA PHE A 110 10.49 16.18 5.13
C PHE A 110 10.49 17.53 5.86
N LYS A 111 11.46 17.73 6.76
CA LYS A 111 11.67 19.03 7.41
C LYS A 111 12.27 20.00 6.39
N SER A 112 11.43 20.69 5.64
CA SER A 112 11.87 21.72 4.69
C SER A 112 10.85 22.85 4.58
N LYS A 113 11.34 24.07 4.34
CA LYS A 113 10.50 25.24 4.02
C LYS A 113 9.97 25.21 2.58
N ARG A 114 10.46 24.29 1.75
CA ARG A 114 10.08 24.16 0.34
C ARG A 114 8.78 23.35 0.20
N TRP A 115 7.69 24.02 -0.12
CA TRP A 115 6.34 23.43 -0.18
C TRP A 115 6.24 22.21 -1.11
N TYR A 116 6.95 22.21 -2.23
CA TYR A 116 6.91 21.11 -3.21
C TYR A 116 7.46 19.79 -2.65
N LEU A 117 8.34 19.83 -1.63
CA LEU A 117 8.82 18.61 -0.97
C LEU A 117 7.72 17.93 -0.16
N ALA A 118 6.72 18.66 0.32
CA ALA A 118 5.55 18.07 0.95
C ALA A 118 4.72 17.26 -0.08
N MET A 119 4.47 17.83 -1.27
CA MET A 119 3.81 17.11 -2.36
C MET A 119 4.59 15.88 -2.80
N PHE A 120 5.90 16.01 -2.98
CA PHE A 120 6.77 14.89 -3.32
C PHE A 120 6.72 13.78 -2.25
N SER A 121 6.73 14.14 -0.96
CA SER A 121 6.62 13.17 0.13
C SER A 121 5.29 12.41 0.11
N GLN A 122 4.21 13.12 -0.24
CA GLN A 122 2.87 12.56 -0.33
C GLN A 122 2.79 11.56 -1.50
N MET A 123 3.37 11.90 -2.65
CA MET A 123 3.45 11.00 -3.80
C MET A 123 4.20 9.71 -3.46
N ILE A 124 5.35 9.79 -2.77
CA ILE A 124 6.07 8.59 -2.31
C ILE A 124 5.20 7.75 -1.38
N ALA A 125 4.53 8.38 -0.41
CA ALA A 125 3.69 7.67 0.54
C ALA A 125 2.53 6.94 -0.14
N ILE A 126 1.85 7.61 -1.08
CA ILE A 126 0.79 7.00 -1.90
C ILE A 126 1.36 5.84 -2.72
N ALA A 127 2.46 6.05 -3.45
CA ALA A 127 3.07 5.01 -4.28
C ALA A 127 3.45 3.76 -3.48
N VAL A 128 4.05 3.93 -2.30
CA VAL A 128 4.43 2.82 -1.42
C VAL A 128 3.21 2.09 -0.86
N ASN A 129 2.15 2.83 -0.49
CA ASN A 129 0.91 2.23 -0.01
C ASN A 129 0.19 1.47 -1.13
N SER A 130 0.12 2.01 -2.35
CA SER A 130 -0.43 1.34 -3.52
C SER A 130 0.36 0.07 -3.87
N ALA A 131 1.69 0.13 -3.83
CA ALA A 131 2.55 -1.04 -4.03
C ALA A 131 2.31 -2.12 -2.99
N TRP A 132 2.10 -1.74 -1.72
CA TRP A 132 1.76 -2.69 -0.66
C TRP A 132 0.41 -3.36 -0.88
N LEU A 133 -0.61 -2.62 -1.34
CA LEU A 133 -1.92 -3.17 -1.67
C LEU A 133 -1.84 -4.19 -2.82
N LEU A 134 -1.06 -3.90 -3.86
CA LEU A 134 -0.80 -4.84 -4.96
C LEU A 134 -0.06 -6.09 -4.46
N TYR A 135 1.02 -5.91 -3.70
CA TYR A 135 1.78 -7.00 -3.09
C TYR A 135 0.89 -7.92 -2.23
N ARG A 136 -0.05 -7.34 -1.46
CA ARG A 136 -1.03 -8.11 -0.70
C ARG A 136 -1.98 -8.91 -1.57
N ARG A 137 -2.48 -8.29 -2.64
CA ARG A 137 -3.38 -8.95 -3.59
C ARG A 137 -2.70 -10.15 -4.25
N ASP A 138 -1.46 -9.98 -4.69
CA ASP A 138 -0.71 -11.01 -5.40
C ASP A 138 -0.26 -12.16 -4.49
N LEU A 139 0.07 -11.89 -3.22
CA LEU A 139 0.34 -12.96 -2.27
C LEU A 139 -0.93 -13.67 -1.80
N ALA A 140 -2.04 -12.94 -1.65
CA ALA A 140 -3.32 -13.54 -1.30
C ALA A 140 -3.82 -14.50 -2.39
N SER A 141 -3.66 -14.16 -3.68
CA SER A 141 -4.02 -15.06 -4.78
C SER A 141 -3.17 -16.33 -4.83
N GLN A 142 -1.94 -16.28 -4.28
CA GLN A 142 -1.05 -17.43 -4.12
C GLN A 142 -1.23 -18.19 -2.80
N GLY A 143 -2.18 -17.79 -1.94
CA GLY A 143 -2.36 -18.39 -0.61
C GLY A 143 -1.21 -18.13 0.37
N LYS A 144 -0.33 -17.16 0.08
CA LYS A 144 0.85 -16.85 0.91
C LYS A 144 0.55 -15.73 1.90
N LYS A 145 1.21 -15.79 3.06
CA LYS A 145 1.19 -14.69 4.04
C LYS A 145 1.99 -13.51 3.50
N TYR A 146 1.45 -12.31 3.70
CA TYR A 146 2.10 -11.05 3.32
C TYR A 146 2.60 -10.29 4.55
N ASN A 147 3.62 -9.46 4.33
CA ASN A 147 4.16 -8.57 5.35
C ASN A 147 3.19 -7.43 5.71
N LYS A 148 3.20 -7.02 6.98
CA LYS A 148 2.50 -5.81 7.44
C LYS A 148 3.10 -4.57 6.77
N LEU A 149 2.32 -3.48 6.66
CA LEU A 149 2.75 -2.27 5.96
C LEU A 149 4.10 -1.73 6.46
N LYS A 150 4.31 -1.71 7.78
CA LYS A 150 5.60 -1.29 8.39
C LYS A 150 6.79 -2.10 7.85
N ASP A 151 6.68 -3.43 7.87
CA ASP A 151 7.76 -4.33 7.48
C ASP A 151 8.04 -4.23 5.98
N PHE A 152 6.98 -4.11 5.19
CA PHE A 152 7.07 -3.85 3.75
C PHE A 152 7.84 -2.55 3.46
N ARG A 153 7.52 -1.45 4.16
CA ARG A 153 8.22 -0.16 4.03
C ARG A 153 9.70 -0.26 4.42
N ILE A 154 10.00 -0.99 5.50
CA ILE A 154 11.39 -1.22 5.94
C ILE A 154 12.17 -2.01 4.88
N ASN A 155 11.55 -3.01 4.26
CA ASN A 155 12.19 -3.81 3.21
C ASN A 155 12.50 -2.96 1.97
N ILE A 156 11.56 -2.11 1.52
CA ILE A 156 11.81 -1.15 0.44
C ILE A 156 13.00 -0.25 0.78
N ALA A 157 13.01 0.34 1.98
CA ALA A 157 14.09 1.23 2.40
C ALA A 157 15.46 0.52 2.42
N LYS A 158 15.52 -0.71 2.94
CA LYS A 158 16.74 -1.54 2.94
C LYS A 158 17.23 -1.83 1.52
N SER A 159 16.34 -2.28 0.63
CA SER A 159 16.68 -2.60 -0.76
C SER A 159 17.20 -1.35 -1.50
N LEU A 160 16.57 -0.18 -1.31
CA LEU A 160 17.02 1.08 -1.92
C LEU A 160 18.40 1.53 -1.39
N ILE A 161 18.63 1.46 -0.09
CA ILE A 161 19.94 1.81 0.51
C ILE A 161 21.05 0.89 -0.01
N GLN A 162 20.78 -0.42 -0.08
CA GLN A 162 21.73 -1.40 -0.60
C GLN A 162 22.05 -1.13 -2.08
N SER A 163 21.04 -0.79 -2.90
CA SER A 163 21.26 -0.46 -4.32
C SER A 163 22.14 0.79 -4.51
N ARG A 164 21.99 1.81 -3.66
CA ARG A 164 22.71 3.09 -3.78
C ARG A 164 24.20 2.97 -3.48
N ASN A 165 24.60 2.04 -2.61
CA ASN A 165 26.01 1.80 -2.29
C ASN A 165 26.81 1.21 -3.46
N VAL A 166 26.13 0.72 -4.50
CA VAL A 166 26.77 0.21 -5.73
C VAL A 166 27.16 1.35 -6.68
N HIS A 167 26.35 2.42 -6.76
CA HIS A 167 26.57 3.53 -7.69
C HIS A 167 27.54 4.60 -7.19
N ARG A 168 27.76 4.71 -5.87
CA ARG A 168 28.58 5.78 -5.27
C ARG A 168 30.08 5.46 -5.18
N LYS A 169 30.53 4.31 -5.67
CA LYS A 169 31.97 3.97 -5.79
C LYS A 169 32.62 4.50 -7.09
N ARG A 170 32.20 5.67 -7.56
CA ARG A 170 32.86 6.42 -8.63
C ARG A 170 33.15 7.85 -8.15
N THR A 171 34.25 7.96 -7.43
CA THR A 171 35.28 9.03 -7.43
C THR A 171 36.22 8.72 -6.27
N SER A 172 37.21 7.85 -6.53
CA SER A 172 38.43 7.79 -5.72
C SER A 172 39.29 8.99 -6.08
N ALA A 173 39.05 10.13 -5.41
CA ALA A 173 39.98 11.26 -5.37
C ALA A 173 39.58 12.18 -4.20
N ALA A 174 39.99 11.79 -2.99
CA ALA A 174 40.37 12.65 -1.87
C ALA A 174 40.40 11.78 -0.61
N ALA A 175 41.61 11.38 -0.23
CA ALA A 175 41.89 10.77 1.04
C ALA A 175 41.66 11.78 2.18
N ASN A 176 41.41 11.21 3.37
CA ASN A 176 41.59 11.79 4.70
C ASN A 176 40.52 12.75 5.24
N LEU A 177 39.70 12.25 6.17
CA LEU A 177 39.86 12.48 7.62
C LEU A 177 38.64 11.91 8.36
N LEU A 178 38.89 10.92 9.23
CA LEU A 178 38.28 10.66 10.56
C LEU A 178 38.39 9.16 10.89
N PRO A 179 39.07 8.76 11.97
CA PRO A 179 39.14 7.37 12.38
C PRO A 179 37.88 7.02 13.20
N GLN A 180 36.92 6.33 12.58
CA GLN A 180 35.89 5.62 13.35
C GLN A 180 36.36 4.18 13.63
N ASN A 181 37.14 4.03 14.70
CA ASN A 181 37.34 2.74 15.34
C ASN A 181 36.05 2.30 16.03
N LYS A 182 35.20 1.59 15.29
CA LYS A 182 34.27 0.62 15.88
C LYS A 182 34.62 -0.73 15.29
N ILE A 183 35.21 -1.60 16.11
CA ILE A 183 35.37 -3.03 15.82
C ILE A 183 33.95 -3.59 15.71
N LYS A 184 33.40 -3.60 14.49
CA LYS A 184 32.22 -4.39 14.16
C LYS A 184 32.74 -5.78 13.84
N VAL A 185 32.30 -6.78 14.60
CA VAL A 185 32.38 -8.18 14.17
C VAL A 185 31.88 -8.23 12.71
N PRO A 186 32.68 -8.68 11.73
CA PRO A 186 32.36 -8.52 10.32
C PRO A 186 31.33 -9.58 9.91
N VAL A 187 30.09 -9.42 10.35
CA VAL A 187 28.95 -10.04 9.68
C VAL A 187 28.55 -9.09 8.57
N ALA A 188 29.13 -9.28 7.38
CA ALA A 188 28.65 -8.58 6.19
C ALA A 188 27.12 -8.77 6.11
N PRO A 189 26.31 -7.69 6.16
CA PRO A 189 24.85 -7.82 6.13
C PRO A 189 24.44 -8.50 4.84
N ARG A 190 23.62 -9.55 4.93
CA ARG A 190 23.13 -10.26 3.74
C ARG A 190 22.29 -9.30 2.89
N PRO A 191 22.46 -9.30 1.55
CA PRO A 191 21.56 -8.58 0.66
C PRO A 191 20.12 -9.13 0.81
N THR A 192 19.12 -8.27 0.60
CA THR A 192 17.72 -8.71 0.52
C THR A 192 17.52 -9.63 -0.68
N GLU A 193 16.48 -10.48 -0.67
CA GLU A 193 16.19 -11.37 -1.80
C GLU A 193 15.94 -10.59 -3.09
N ASP A 194 15.29 -9.43 -3.01
CA ASP A 194 15.08 -8.55 -4.18
C ASP A 194 16.40 -8.12 -4.81
N VAL A 195 17.37 -7.68 -4.00
CA VAL A 195 18.70 -7.26 -4.47
C VAL A 195 19.53 -8.45 -4.94
N ARG A 196 19.34 -9.63 -4.34
CA ARG A 196 20.05 -10.87 -4.69
C ARG A 196 19.59 -11.43 -6.04
N PHE A 197 18.29 -11.39 -6.32
CA PHE A 197 17.67 -12.04 -7.48
C PHE A 197 17.26 -11.07 -8.59
N ASP A 198 17.61 -9.79 -8.51
CA ASP A 198 17.30 -8.82 -9.58
C ASP A 198 18.17 -8.96 -10.83
N ILE A 199 19.21 -9.81 -10.82
CA ILE A 199 20.11 -10.13 -11.95
C ILE A 199 20.92 -8.91 -12.48
N VAL A 200 20.60 -7.69 -12.05
CA VAL A 200 21.23 -6.46 -12.54
C VAL A 200 22.47 -6.10 -11.72
N GLY A 201 23.63 -5.99 -12.35
CA GLY A 201 24.84 -5.42 -11.73
C GLY A 201 25.56 -6.33 -10.72
N HIS A 202 25.30 -7.64 -10.76
CA HIS A 202 26.07 -8.65 -10.01
C HIS A 202 27.35 -9.00 -10.75
N PHE A 203 28.34 -8.11 -10.73
CA PHE A 203 29.63 -8.35 -11.38
C PHE A 203 30.59 -9.12 -10.48
N ALA A 204 31.26 -10.11 -11.07
CA ALA A 204 32.37 -10.82 -10.46
C ALA A 204 33.63 -9.95 -10.54
N VAL A 205 34.19 -9.60 -9.38
CA VAL A 205 35.45 -8.85 -9.28
C VAL A 205 36.48 -9.65 -8.50
N PHE A 206 37.75 -9.48 -8.85
CA PHE A 206 38.86 -10.07 -8.11
C PHE A 206 39.10 -9.33 -6.79
N THR A 207 39.40 -10.10 -5.75
CA THR A 207 39.71 -9.65 -4.39
C THR A 207 40.74 -10.61 -3.79
N GLU A 208 41.31 -10.22 -2.64
CA GLU A 208 42.10 -11.13 -1.80
C GLU A 208 41.39 -12.45 -1.52
N LYS A 209 42.19 -13.52 -1.48
CA LYS A 209 41.74 -14.89 -1.28
C LYS A 209 40.94 -14.99 0.03
N GLY A 210 39.75 -15.57 -0.04
CA GLY A 210 38.92 -15.80 1.14
C GLY A 210 37.97 -16.97 0.97
N ARG A 211 37.21 -17.28 2.03
CA ARG A 211 36.25 -18.40 2.01
C ARG A 211 35.02 -18.04 1.18
N CYS A 212 34.62 -18.96 0.29
CA CYS A 212 33.35 -18.90 -0.43
C CYS A 212 32.18 -19.03 0.55
N ARG A 213 31.12 -18.24 0.37
CA ARG A 213 29.97 -18.26 1.27
C ARG A 213 29.08 -19.51 1.12
N LEU A 214 29.08 -20.11 -0.06
CA LEU A 214 28.25 -21.28 -0.40
C LEU A 214 28.96 -22.62 -0.22
N CYS A 215 30.28 -22.63 0.03
CA CYS A 215 31.04 -23.86 0.19
C CYS A 215 31.64 -23.94 1.59
N THR A 216 31.64 -25.13 2.17
CA THR A 216 32.25 -25.38 3.49
C THR A 216 33.76 -25.11 3.48
N ASN A 217 34.47 -25.63 2.47
CA ASN A 217 35.94 -25.53 2.34
C ASN A 217 36.41 -24.77 1.09
N GLY A 218 35.49 -24.18 0.32
CA GLY A 218 35.85 -23.49 -0.92
C GLY A 218 36.56 -22.17 -0.62
N GLN A 219 37.72 -21.93 -1.23
CA GLN A 219 38.37 -20.63 -1.26
C GLN A 219 38.20 -19.99 -2.64
N THR A 220 38.11 -18.67 -2.68
CA THR A 220 37.96 -17.92 -3.92
C THR A 220 38.55 -16.52 -3.79
N THR A 221 39.07 -16.01 -4.90
CA THR A 221 39.45 -14.60 -5.10
C THR A 221 38.33 -13.81 -5.77
N ILE A 222 37.15 -14.43 -5.98
CA ILE A 222 36.02 -13.80 -6.67
C ILE A 222 34.99 -13.31 -5.66
N LEU A 223 34.57 -12.06 -5.82
CA LEU A 223 33.56 -11.40 -5.00
C LEU A 223 32.47 -10.81 -5.89
N CYS A 224 31.21 -10.97 -5.50
CA CYS A 224 30.11 -10.22 -6.12
C CYS A 224 30.17 -8.78 -5.62
N GLN A 225 30.38 -7.84 -6.54
CA GLN A 225 30.52 -6.42 -6.22
C GLN A 225 29.26 -5.84 -5.53
N LYS A 226 28.08 -6.33 -5.91
CA LYS A 226 26.78 -5.86 -5.41
C LYS A 226 26.39 -6.50 -4.08
N CYS A 227 26.56 -7.81 -3.95
CA CYS A 227 26.23 -8.54 -2.72
C CYS A 227 27.34 -8.47 -1.66
N ASN A 228 28.56 -8.07 -2.03
CA ASN A 228 29.75 -8.08 -1.19
C ASN A 228 30.02 -9.46 -0.56
N LEU A 229 29.79 -10.51 -1.34
CA LEU A 229 29.97 -11.91 -0.94
C LEU A 229 30.98 -12.59 -1.84
N ARG A 230 31.88 -13.37 -1.23
CA ARG A 230 32.84 -14.22 -1.94
C ARG A 230 32.13 -15.47 -2.46
N LEU A 231 32.15 -15.68 -3.77
CA LEU A 231 31.43 -16.77 -4.44
C LEU A 231 32.35 -17.42 -5.47
N CYS A 232 32.52 -18.73 -5.36
CA CYS A 232 33.40 -19.51 -6.21
C CYS A 232 32.91 -19.57 -7.67
N ILE A 233 33.84 -19.47 -8.63
CA ILE A 233 33.66 -19.92 -10.01
C ILE A 233 34.86 -20.81 -10.31
N VAL A 234 34.63 -22.12 -10.34
CA VAL A 234 35.67 -23.14 -10.53
C VAL A 234 35.33 -23.91 -11.81
N SER A 235 36.28 -23.96 -12.74
CA SER A 235 36.24 -24.82 -13.93
C SER A 235 37.11 -26.08 -13.73
N GLY A 236 36.93 -27.10 -14.57
CA GLY A 236 37.68 -28.37 -14.51
C GLY A 236 36.94 -29.50 -13.78
N ALA A 237 37.68 -30.49 -13.27
CA ALA A 237 37.14 -31.74 -12.72
C ALA A 237 36.15 -31.57 -11.54
N ASN A 238 36.22 -30.45 -10.82
CA ASN A 238 35.30 -30.09 -9.74
C ASN A 238 34.55 -28.78 -10.05
N GLN A 239 33.89 -28.74 -11.22
CA GLN A 239 33.18 -27.57 -11.72
C GLN A 239 32.10 -27.10 -10.73
N ARG A 240 32.20 -25.85 -10.29
CA ARG A 240 31.25 -25.23 -9.36
C ARG A 240 31.08 -23.76 -9.66
N ASN A 241 29.83 -23.33 -9.88
CA ASN A 241 29.50 -21.94 -10.10
C ASN A 241 28.61 -21.42 -8.97
N CYS A 242 29.22 -21.23 -7.80
CA CYS A 242 28.57 -20.61 -6.65
C CYS A 242 28.04 -19.20 -6.97
N PHE A 243 28.70 -18.50 -7.90
CA PHE A 243 28.30 -17.15 -8.29
C PHE A 243 26.92 -17.16 -8.93
N THR A 244 26.69 -17.99 -9.94
CA THR A 244 25.38 -18.12 -10.58
C THR A 244 24.36 -18.68 -9.60
N SER A 245 24.66 -19.80 -8.92
CA SER A 245 23.72 -20.44 -7.97
C SER A 245 23.27 -19.52 -6.84
N TYR A 246 24.07 -18.53 -6.46
CA TYR A 246 23.64 -17.55 -5.47
C TYR A 246 22.63 -16.54 -6.04
N HIS A 247 22.79 -16.07 -7.28
CA HIS A 247 21.95 -15.01 -7.85
C HIS A 247 20.77 -15.52 -8.68
N SER A 248 20.72 -16.82 -8.99
CA SER A 248 19.58 -17.47 -9.63
C SER A 248 18.64 -18.09 -8.60
N LYS A 249 17.33 -18.06 -8.90
CA LYS A 249 16.30 -18.76 -8.14
C LYS A 249 16.27 -20.25 -8.52
#